data_AF-A0A1G1YG39-F1
#
_entry.id   AF-A0A1G1YG39-F1
#
_cell.length_a   1.000
_cell.length_b   1.000
_cell.length_c   1.000
_cell.angle_alpha   90.00
_cell.angle_beta   90.00
_cell.angle_gamma   90.00
#
_symmetry.space_group_name_H-M   'P 1'
#
loop_
_entity.id
_entity.type
_entity.pdbx_description
1 polymer ?
#
loop_
_entity_poly.entity_id
_entity_poly.type
_entity_poly.pdbx_seq_one_letter_code
_entity_poly.pdbx_strand_id
1 'polypeptide(L)' 'MASDPGGQVLEEGTGRIFDIYVVVPIDGKLRIAKGGVFSHYEFSRPIADRLTDEAWRAMLNENKQPEMAEWMGEFIAK' A
#
# COMPACT_ATOMS: atom_id res chain seq x y z
N MET A 1 0.66 -6.68 -14.92
CA MET A 1 2.11 -6.89 -14.82
C MET A 1 2.76 -6.17 -15.99
N ALA A 2 3.53 -5.12 -15.72
CA ALA A 2 4.33 -4.43 -16.72
C ALA A 2 5.80 -4.82 -16.50
N SER A 3 6.46 -5.31 -17.55
CA SER A 3 7.89 -5.62 -17.55
C SER A 3 8.58 -4.69 -18.54
N ASP A 4 9.68 -4.08 -18.14
CA ASP A 4 10.50 -3.28 -19.07
C ASP A 4 11.50 -4.17 -19.83
N PRO A 5 12.03 -3.71 -20.99
CA PRO A 5 13.08 -4.43 -21.70
C PRO A 5 14.41 -4.54 -20.92
N GLY A 6 14.55 -3.78 -19.83
CA GLY A 6 15.72 -3.74 -18.94
C GLY A 6 15.72 -4.86 -17.90
N GLY A 7 14.71 -5.74 -17.89
CA GLY A 7 14.63 -6.85 -16.95
C GLY A 7 14.10 -6.45 -15.59
N GLN A 8 13.32 -5.37 -15.50
CA GLN A 8 12.61 -4.98 -14.29
C GLN A 8 11.12 -5.31 -14.36
N VAL A 9 10.53 -5.48 -13.18
CA VAL A 9 9.11 -5.59 -12.96
C VAL A 9 8.65 -4.54 -11.98
N LEU A 10 7.49 -3.95 -12.23
CA LEU A 10 6.74 -3.18 -11.25
C LEU A 10 5.93 -4.15 -10.40
N GLU A 11 6.13 -4.09 -9.08
CA GLU A 11 5.34 -4.81 -8.09
C GLU A 11 4.37 -3.85 -7.42
N GLU A 12 3.11 -4.27 -7.29
CA GLU A 12 2.10 -3.59 -6.50
C GLU A 12 1.55 -4.55 -5.44
N GLY A 13 1.52 -4.10 -4.18
CA GLY A 13 1.13 -4.94 -3.06
C GLY A 13 0.42 -4.18 -1.96
N THR A 14 -0.50 -4.86 -1.27
CA THR A 14 -1.15 -4.34 -0.06
C THR A 14 -0.53 -4.93 1.21
N GLY A 15 -0.47 -4.16 2.29
CA GLY A 15 0.13 -4.57 3.56
C GLY A 15 -0.84 -4.54 4.75
N ARG A 16 -0.37 -3.96 5.86
CA ARG A 16 -1.12 -3.91 7.13
C ARG A 16 -2.32 -2.96 7.03
N ILE A 17 -3.28 -3.13 7.94
CA ILE A 17 -4.45 -2.26 8.03
C ILE A 17 -4.05 -0.96 8.73
N PHE A 18 -4.41 0.16 8.12
CA PHE A 18 -4.42 1.50 8.70
C PHE A 18 -5.85 1.92 9.03
N ASP A 19 -5.97 2.87 9.95
CA ASP A 19 -7.23 3.55 10.21
C ASP A 19 -7.42 4.69 9.21
N ILE A 20 -8.59 4.75 8.58
CA ILE A 20 -9.06 5.93 7.83
C ILE A 20 -10.12 6.68 8.63
N TYR A 21 -10.05 8.01 8.58
CA TYR A 21 -11.05 8.91 9.17
C TYR A 21 -11.65 9.78 8.06
N VAL A 22 -12.97 9.76 7.93
CA VAL A 22 -13.70 10.51 6.88
C VAL A 22 -14.79 11.36 7.51
N VAL A 23 -14.85 12.63 7.11
CA VAL A 23 -15.96 13.53 7.48
C VAL A 23 -17.13 13.27 6.54
N VAL A 24 -18.27 12.86 7.08
CA VAL A 24 -19.49 12.53 6.32
C VAL A 24 -20.70 13.31 6.84
N PRO A 25 -21.60 13.80 5.96
CA PRO A 25 -22.86 14.39 6.38
C PRO A 25 -23.89 13.29 6.68
N ILE A 26 -24.46 13.28 7.88
CA ILE A 26 -25.56 12.39 8.28
C ILE A 26 -26.65 13.26 8.92
N ASP A 27 -27.83 13.27 8.31
CA ASP A 27 -28.99 14.09 8.71
C ASP A 27 -28.65 15.59 8.85
N GLY A 28 -27.91 16.13 7.89
CA GLY A 28 -27.48 17.54 7.88
C GLY A 28 -26.40 17.89 8.91
N LYS A 29 -25.86 16.91 9.66
CA LYS A 29 -24.77 17.10 10.62
C LYS A 29 -23.50 16.38 10.17
N LEU A 30 -22.36 17.06 10.25
CA LEU A 30 -21.06 16.45 9.99
C LEU A 30 -20.71 15.47 11.11
N ARG A 31 -20.23 14.28 10.73
CA ARG A 31 -19.73 13.24 11.63
C ARG A 31 -18.41 12.69 11.12
N ILE A 32 -17.60 12.13 12.01
CA ILE A 32 -16.39 11.39 11.64
C ILE A 32 -16.75 9.90 11.60
N ALA A 33 -16.56 9.29 10.44
CA ALA A 33 -16.56 7.85 10.28
C ALA A 33 -15.13 7.32 10.39
N LYS A 34 -14.96 6.18 11.06
CA LYS A 34 -13.70 5.46 11.17
C LYS A 34 -13.82 4.11 10.45
N GLY A 35 -12.83 3.75 9.64
CA GLY A 35 -12.77 2.47 8.96
C GLY A 35 -11.34 1.93 8.88
N GLY A 36 -11.21 0.69 8.40
CA GLY A 36 -9.91 0.10 8.07
C GLY A 36 -9.64 0.20 6.57
N VAL A 37 -8.40 0.50 6.20
CA VAL A 37 -7.88 0.49 4.82
C VAL A 37 -6.55 -0.24 4.80
N PHE A 38 -6.19 -0.90 3.70
CA PHE A 38 -4.87 -1.52 3.58
C PHE A 38 -3.82 -0.47 3.20
N SER A 39 -2.60 -0.60 3.75
CA SER A 39 -1.45 0.12 3.22
C SER A 39 -1.11 -0.38 1.81
N HIS A 40 -0.60 0.51 0.95
CA HIS A 40 -0.30 0.21 -0.46
C HIS A 40 1.17 0.52 -0.78
N TYR A 41 1.80 -0.37 -1.54
CA TYR A 41 3.20 -0.32 -1.92
C TYR A 41 3.32 -0.51 -3.43
N GLU A 42 4.14 0.34 -4.05
CA GLU A 42 4.47 0.30 -5.47
C GLU A 42 5.98 0.47 -5.58
N PHE A 43 6.67 -0.52 -6.16
CA PHE A 43 8.13 -0.48 -6.28
C PHE A 43 8.65 -1.38 -7.41
N SER A 44 9.79 -0.98 -7.99
CA SER A 44 10.45 -1.73 -9.06
C SER A 44 11.51 -2.68 -8.53
N ARG A 45 11.70 -3.83 -9.19
CA ARG A 45 12.76 -4.79 -8.88
C ARG A 45 13.16 -5.67 -10.07
N PRO A 46 14.30 -6.37 -10.01
CA PRO A 46 14.69 -7.30 -11.07
C PRO A 46 13.65 -8.40 -11.28
N ILE A 47 13.35 -8.72 -12.54
CA ILE A 47 12.43 -9.79 -12.93
C ILE A 47 12.85 -11.15 -12.38
N ALA A 48 14.17 -11.37 -12.25
CA ALA A 48 14.74 -12.59 -11.70
C ALA A 48 14.35 -12.82 -10.23
N ASP A 49 14.06 -11.74 -9.50
CA ASP A 49 13.78 -11.80 -8.08
C ASP A 49 12.28 -11.72 -7.76
N ARG A 50 11.38 -11.58 -8.76
CA ARG A 50 9.92 -11.34 -8.62
C ARG A 50 9.27 -12.04 -7.42
N LEU A 51 8.43 -11.31 -6.68
CA LEU A 51 7.87 -11.81 -5.42
C LEU A 51 6.77 -12.82 -5.71
N THR A 52 6.66 -13.81 -4.84
CA THR A 52 5.41 -14.53 -4.64
C THR A 52 4.64 -13.88 -3.50
N ASP A 53 3.34 -14.18 -3.40
CA ASP A 53 2.52 -13.72 -2.28
C ASP A 53 3.08 -14.15 -0.92
N GLU A 54 3.66 -15.35 -0.82
CA GLU A 54 4.31 -15.84 0.40
C GLU A 54 5.55 -15.01 0.75
N ALA A 55 6.40 -14.71 -0.24
CA ALA A 55 7.58 -13.88 -0.04
C ALA A 55 7.20 -12.45 0.38
N TRP A 56 6.16 -11.88 -0.23
CA TRP A 56 5.61 -10.58 0.17
C TRP A 56 5.10 -10.58 1.61
N ARG A 57 4.29 -11.58 1.99
CA ARG A 57 3.81 -11.72 3.36
C ARG A 57 4.94 -11.90 4.38
N ALA A 58 5.97 -12.67 4.04
CA ALA A 58 7.15 -12.83 4.89
C ALA A 58 7.88 -11.50 5.09
N MET A 59 8.10 -10.74 4.01
CA MET A 59 8.72 -9.41 4.05
C MET A 59 7.96 -8.44 4.97
N LEU A 60 6.63 -8.42 4.90
CA LEU A 60 5.75 -7.65 5.79
C LEU A 60 5.80 -8.12 7.26
N ASN A 61 6.06 -9.40 7.50
CA ASN A 61 6.20 -9.94 8.86
C ASN A 61 7.57 -9.61 9.47
N GLU A 62 8.59 -9.48 8.63
CA GLU A 62 9.95 -9.10 9.02
C GLU A 62 10.18 -7.59 9.11
N ASN A 63 9.17 -6.77 8.79
CA ASN A 63 9.26 -5.31 8.68
C ASN A 63 10.32 -4.85 7.67
N LYS A 64 10.47 -5.59 6.57
CA LYS A 64 11.43 -5.30 5.48
C LYS A 64 10.77 -4.77 4.20
N GLN A 65 9.47 -4.47 4.26
CA GLN A 65 8.77 -3.87 3.13
C GLN A 65 9.37 -2.51 2.75
N PRO A 66 9.30 -2.11 1.46
CA PRO A 66 9.75 -0.79 1.03
C PRO A 66 8.86 0.32 1.59
N GLU A 67 9.20 1.56 1.25
CA GLU A 67 8.30 2.69 1.50
C GLU A 67 6.97 2.51 0.76
N MET A 68 5.90 3.06 1.34
CA MET A 68 4.59 3.06 0.69
C MET A 68 4.63 3.91 -0.58
N ALA A 69 3.69 3.66 -1.48
CA ALA A 69 3.60 4.43 -2.72
C ALA A 69 3.52 5.93 -2.43
N GLU A 70 4.27 6.73 -3.20
CA GLU A 70 4.51 8.15 -2.93
C GLU A 70 3.22 8.96 -2.72
N TRP A 71 2.20 8.66 -3.54
CA TRP A 71 0.89 9.34 -3.50
C TRP A 71 0.13 9.13 -2.18
N MET A 72 0.44 8.08 -1.40
CA MET A 72 -0.17 7.86 -0.09
C MET A 72 0.18 8.98 0.91
N GLY A 73 1.30 9.67 0.71
CA GLY A 73 1.74 10.78 1.57
C GLY A 73 0.74 11.93 1.65
N GLU A 74 -0.13 12.10 0.65
CA GLU A 74 -1.17 13.13 0.64
C GLU A 74 -2.32 12.85 1.63
N PHE A 75 -2.48 11.59 2.04
CA PHE A 75 -3.62 11.12 2.84
C PHE A 75 -3.22 10.62 4.23
N ILE A 76 -1.92 10.49 4.52
CA ILE A 76 -1.40 10.00 5.80
C ILE A 76 -1.14 11.17 6.74
N ALA A 77 -1.74 11.11 7.94
CA ALA A 77 -1.44 12.04 9.02
C ALA A 77 -0.05 11.75 9.61
N LYS A 78 0.72 12.81 9.91
CA LYS A 78 2.04 12.73 10.56
C LYS A 78 1.95 12.69 12.07
#